data_AF-A0A7S3CHD9-F1
#
_entry.id   AF-A0A7S3CHD9-F1
#
_cell.length_a   1.000
_cell.length_b   1.000
_cell.length_c   1.000
_cell.angle_alpha   90.00
_cell.angle_beta   90.00
_cell.angle_gamma   90.00
#
_symmetry.space_group_name_H-M   'P 1'
#
loop_
_entity.id
_entity.type
_entity.pdbx_description
1 polymer ?
#
loop_
_entity_poly.entity_id
_entity_poly.type
_entity_poly.pdbx_seq_one_letter_code
_entity_poly.pdbx_strand_id
1 'polypeptide(L)'
;KTAEEKLFTGDHMRIINQPKISINTAMGRFATVRADCLGCRAILPPKYTDVVCEKCQSKKKGIFIERRLELNQAEKAYADLWVQCQRCQNSLHQDILCTSR
;
A
#
# COMPACT_ATOMS: atom_id res chain seq x y z
N LYS A 1 15.68 29.58 12.98
CA LYS A 1 15.20 28.87 11.77
C LYS A 1 13.75 29.28 11.56
N THR A 2 13.52 30.15 10.58
CA THR A 2 12.25 30.82 10.28
C THR A 2 11.19 29.80 9.83
N ALA A 3 9.93 30.01 10.19
CA ALA A 3 8.83 29.10 9.87
C ALA A 3 8.59 28.99 8.35
N GLU A 4 8.92 30.04 7.60
CA GLU A 4 8.78 30.15 6.15
C GLU A 4 9.73 29.22 5.39
N GLU A 5 10.97 29.04 5.86
CA GLU A 5 11.91 28.09 5.25
C GLU A 5 11.43 26.64 5.40
N LYS A 6 10.80 26.29 6.52
CA LYS A 6 10.25 24.94 6.74
C LYS A 6 9.04 24.60 5.86
N LEU A 7 8.33 25.62 5.34
CA LEU A 7 7.20 25.42 4.43
C LEU A 7 7.66 25.01 3.03
N PHE A 8 8.79 25.56 2.55
CA PHE A 8 9.32 25.26 1.21
C PHE A 8 10.47 24.23 1.22
N THR A 9 11.00 23.91 2.40
CA THR A 9 12.01 22.86 2.58
C THR A 9 11.52 21.85 3.62
N GLY A 10 11.09 20.68 3.15
CA GLY A 10 10.70 19.60 4.05
C GLY A 10 10.45 18.28 3.33
N ASP A 11 10.61 17.18 4.07
CA ASP A 11 10.38 15.82 3.56
C ASP A 11 8.92 15.59 3.14
N HIS A 12 7.98 16.39 3.64
CA HIS A 12 6.55 16.35 3.26
C HIS A 12 6.30 16.78 1.80
N MET A 13 7.19 17.54 1.17
CA MET A 13 7.10 17.88 -0.27
C MET A 13 7.85 16.87 -1.17
N ARG A 14 8.60 15.92 -0.61
CA ARG A 14 9.27 14.84 -1.38
C ARG A 14 8.37 13.64 -1.66
N ILE A 15 7.17 13.61 -1.07
CA ILE A 15 6.23 12.51 -1.22
C ILE A 15 5.21 12.91 -2.30
N ILE A 16 5.43 12.44 -3.51
CA ILE A 16 4.46 12.58 -4.61
C ILE A 16 3.33 11.58 -4.37
N ASN A 17 2.16 12.07 -3.95
CA ASN A 17 0.96 11.24 -3.90
C ASN A 17 0.36 11.15 -5.30
N GLN A 18 0.47 9.98 -5.93
CA GLN A 18 -0.13 9.73 -7.24
C GLN A 18 -1.42 8.93 -7.04
N PRO A 19 -2.60 9.57 -7.12
CA PRO A 19 -3.87 8.88 -6.90
C PRO A 19 -4.06 7.83 -7.99
N LYS A 20 -4.31 6.58 -7.57
CA LYS A 20 -4.65 5.50 -8.51
C LYS A 20 -6.03 5.76 -9.08
N ILE A 21 -6.17 5.60 -10.40
CA ILE A 21 -7.45 5.75 -11.08
C ILE A 21 -8.37 4.63 -10.58
N SER A 22 -9.50 5.00 -9.96
CA SER A 22 -10.49 4.03 -9.49
C SER A 22 -11.38 3.59 -10.65
N ILE A 23 -11.63 2.27 -10.74
CA ILE A 23 -12.50 1.63 -11.75
C ILE A 23 -13.92 2.23 -11.72
N ASN A 24 -14.35 2.78 -10.58
CA ASN A 24 -15.68 3.37 -10.40
C ASN A 24 -15.83 4.76 -11.07
N THR A 25 -14.75 5.36 -11.59
CA THR A 25 -14.79 6.64 -12.30
C THR A 25 -15.02 6.46 -13.80
N ALA A 26 -15.60 7.46 -14.48
CA ALA A 26 -15.88 7.41 -15.92
C ALA A 26 -14.64 7.07 -16.77
N MET A 27 -13.49 7.64 -16.44
CA MET A 27 -12.22 7.37 -17.14
C MET A 27 -11.55 6.07 -16.67
N GLY A 28 -11.72 5.67 -15.41
CA GLY A 28 -11.12 4.45 -14.88
C GLY A 28 -11.62 3.16 -15.51
N ARG A 29 -12.82 3.16 -16.08
CA ARG A 29 -13.38 2.02 -16.81
C ARG A 29 -12.61 1.69 -18.10
N PHE A 30 -11.91 2.66 -18.68
CA PHE A 30 -11.13 2.48 -19.91
C PHE A 30 -9.64 2.26 -19.64
N ALA A 31 -9.19 2.39 -18.39
CA ALA A 31 -7.81 2.17 -18.01
C ALA A 31 -7.51 0.66 -17.93
N THR A 32 -6.38 0.24 -18.51
CA THR A 32 -5.88 -1.13 -18.35
C THR A 32 -4.76 -1.14 -17.32
N VAL A 33 -4.89 -1.99 -16.30
CA VAL A 33 -3.85 -2.17 -15.29
C VAL A 33 -2.73 -3.02 -15.89
N ARG A 34 -1.50 -2.49 -15.89
CA ARG A 34 -0.29 -3.23 -16.28
C ARG A 34 0.57 -3.45 -15.06
N ALA A 35 1.19 -4.62 -14.98
CA ALA A 35 2.16 -4.93 -13.93
C ALA A 35 3.47 -4.16 -14.18
N ASP A 36 4.06 -3.64 -13.12
CA ASP A 36 5.36 -2.98 -13.12
C ASP A 36 6.35 -3.71 -12.20
N CYS A 37 7.64 -3.54 -12.49
CA CYS A 37 8.72 -4.10 -11.68
C CYS A 37 8.75 -3.43 -10.30
N LEU A 38 8.71 -4.20 -9.23
CA LEU A 38 8.75 -3.66 -7.86
C LEU A 38 10.03 -2.87 -7.54
N GLY A 39 11.14 -3.14 -8.22
CA GLY A 39 12.42 -2.47 -7.94
C GLY A 39 12.61 -1.14 -8.67
N CYS A 40 12.12 -1.02 -9.91
CA CYS A 40 12.41 0.13 -10.76
C CYS A 40 11.17 0.75 -11.42
N ARG A 41 9.97 0.21 -11.16
CA ARG A 41 8.68 0.63 -11.74
C ARG A 41 8.63 0.58 -13.28
N ALA A 42 9.51 -0.18 -13.92
CA ALA A 42 9.45 -0.43 -15.35
C ALA A 42 8.24 -1.33 -15.67
N ILE A 43 7.48 -0.99 -16.71
CA ILE A 43 6.31 -1.76 -17.15
C ILE A 43 6.78 -3.14 -17.63
N LEU A 44 6.19 -4.20 -17.09
CA LEU A 44 6.49 -5.59 -17.45
C LEU A 44 5.66 -6.00 -18.67
N PRO A 45 6.19 -6.89 -19.53
CA PRO A 45 5.44 -7.41 -20.67
C PRO A 45 4.22 -8.23 -20.21
N PRO A 46 3.18 -8.36 -21.06
CA PRO A 46 2.02 -9.16 -20.73
C PRO A 46 2.43 -10.63 -20.50
N LYS A 47 1.86 -11.27 -19.46
CA LYS A 47 2.15 -12.64 -19.03
C LYS A 47 3.58 -12.88 -18.52
N TYR A 48 4.27 -11.83 -18.08
CA TYR A 48 5.54 -12.00 -17.38
C TYR A 48 5.34 -12.75 -16.05
N THR A 49 6.19 -13.72 -15.75
CA THR A 49 6.02 -14.64 -14.62
C THR A 49 6.64 -14.14 -13.33
N ASP A 50 7.63 -13.24 -13.41
CA ASP A 50 8.33 -12.71 -12.24
C ASP A 50 7.79 -11.32 -11.85
N VAL A 51 8.11 -10.88 -10.64
CA VAL A 51 7.65 -9.61 -10.05
C VAL A 51 8.70 -8.49 -10.23
N VAL A 52 9.91 -8.87 -10.66
CA VAL A 52 11.02 -7.97 -10.95
C VAL A 52 11.53 -8.19 -12.36
N CYS A 53 12.03 -7.14 -13.02
CA CYS A 53 12.67 -7.27 -14.32
C CYS A 53 14.08 -7.89 -14.19
N GLU A 54 14.63 -8.35 -15.31
CA GLU A 54 15.95 -9.02 -15.39
C GLU A 54 17.08 -8.21 -14.71
N LYS A 55 17.06 -6.88 -14.83
CA LYS A 55 18.05 -5.98 -14.21
C LYS A 55 17.96 -5.94 -12.68
N CYS A 56 16.77 -6.19 -12.14
CA CYS A 56 16.50 -6.11 -10.70
C CYS A 56 16.54 -7.48 -10.00
N GLN A 57 16.86 -8.56 -10.71
CA GLN A 57 16.87 -9.93 -10.17
C GLN A 57 17.76 -10.08 -8.94
N SER A 58 18.91 -9.40 -8.92
CA SER A 58 19.85 -9.40 -7.78
C SER A 58 19.25 -8.83 -6.49
N LYS A 59 18.34 -7.85 -6.61
CA LYS A 59 17.68 -7.18 -5.48
C LYS A 59 16.41 -7.90 -5.01
N LYS A 60 15.95 -8.92 -5.73
CA LYS A 60 14.68 -9.63 -5.49
C LYS A 60 14.52 -10.11 -4.05
N LYS A 61 15.56 -10.68 -3.46
CA LYS A 61 15.53 -11.17 -2.07
C LYS A 61 15.29 -10.04 -1.06
N GLY A 62 15.97 -8.90 -1.24
CA GLY A 62 15.79 -7.73 -0.38
C GLY A 62 14.38 -7.16 -0.46
N ILE A 63 13.88 -6.96 -1.69
CA ILE A 63 12.51 -6.48 -1.94
C ILE A 63 11.47 -7.42 -1.32
N PHE A 64 11.68 -8.74 -1.43
CA PHE A 64 10.77 -9.71 -0.83
C PHE A 64 10.71 -9.59 0.69
N ILE A 65 11.87 -9.51 1.35
CA ILE A 65 11.94 -9.40 2.82
C ILE A 65 11.28 -8.11 3.30
N GLU A 66 11.59 -6.98 2.66
CA GLU A 66 10.99 -5.68 2.98
C GLU A 66 9.46 -5.75 2.86
N ARG A 67 8.95 -6.25 1.72
CA ARG A 67 7.50 -6.36 1.50
C ARG A 67 6.82 -7.33 2.48
N ARG A 68 7.51 -8.42 2.85
CA ARG A 68 7.03 -9.39 3.85
C ARG A 68 6.89 -8.72 5.23
N LEU A 69 7.84 -7.88 5.61
CA LEU A 69 7.79 -7.15 6.89
C LEU A 69 6.62 -6.16 6.92
N GLU A 70 6.40 -5.41 5.84
CA GLU A 70 5.26 -4.50 5.72
C GLU A 70 3.92 -5.25 5.85
N LEU A 71 3.80 -6.41 5.18
CA LEU A 71 2.60 -7.25 5.29
C LEU A 71 2.38 -7.74 6.72
N ASN A 72 3.43 -8.24 7.38
CA ASN A 72 3.32 -8.70 8.77
C ASN A 72 2.85 -7.59 9.72
N GLN A 73 3.32 -6.35 9.51
CA GLN A 73 2.90 -5.20 10.32
C GLN A 73 1.42 -4.87 10.09
N ALA A 74 0.97 -4.87 8.83
CA ALA A 74 -0.42 -4.62 8.47
C ALA A 74 -1.36 -5.71 9.00
N GLU A 75 -0.97 -6.99 8.90
CA GLU A 75 -1.73 -8.12 9.42
C GLU A 75 -1.88 -8.06 10.93
N LYS A 76 -0.79 -7.74 11.65
CA LYS A 76 -0.84 -7.53 13.10
C LYS A 76 -1.78 -6.39 13.47
N ALA A 77 -1.65 -5.24 12.81
CA ALA A 77 -2.50 -4.08 13.07
C ALA A 77 -3.98 -4.39 12.80
N TYR A 78 -4.27 -5.12 11.71
CA TYR A 78 -5.63 -5.57 11.39
C TYR A 78 -6.19 -6.48 12.48
N ALA A 79 -5.43 -7.49 12.93
CA ALA A 79 -5.85 -8.41 13.98
C ALA A 79 -6.07 -7.68 15.31
N ASP A 80 -5.15 -6.79 15.70
CA ASP A 80 -5.27 -6.00 16.92
C ASP A 80 -6.53 -5.14 16.89
N LEU A 81 -6.76 -4.38 15.82
CA LEU A 81 -7.96 -3.54 15.67
C LEU A 81 -9.25 -4.37 15.69
N TRP A 82 -9.27 -5.50 15.00
CA TRP A 82 -10.45 -6.37 14.96
C TRP A 82 -10.81 -6.92 16.35
N VAL A 83 -9.81 -7.40 17.10
CA VAL A 83 -9.99 -7.89 18.47
C VAL A 83 -10.41 -6.77 19.41
N GLN A 84 -9.90 -5.53 19.24
CA GLN A 84 -10.36 -4.39 20.03
C GLN A 84 -11.84 -4.10 19.83
N CYS A 85 -12.36 -4.19 18.60
CA CYS A 85 -13.79 -4.04 18.35
C CYS A 85 -14.61 -5.14 19.04
N GLN A 86 -14.17 -6.40 19.00
CA GLN A 86 -14.83 -7.51 19.72
C GLN A 86 -14.85 -7.30 21.23
N ARG A 87 -13.74 -6.81 21.80
CA ARG A 87 -13.63 -6.47 23.24
C ARG A 87 -14.57 -5.32 23.62
N CYS A 88 -14.66 -4.30 22.77
CA CYS A 88 -15.56 -3.16 22.97
C CYS A 88 -17.04 -3.60 22.97
N GLN A 89 -17.44 -4.50 22.07
CA GLN A 89 -18.79 -5.08 22.04
C GLN A 89 -19.04 -6.08 23.17
N ASN A 90 -17.97 -6.68 23.72
CA ASN A 90 -18.01 -7.71 24.75
C ASN A 90 -18.77 -8.99 24.32
N SER A 91 -18.68 -9.34 23.03
CA SER A 91 -19.27 -10.55 22.44
C SER A 91 -18.32 -11.13 21.42
N LEU A 92 -18.05 -12.44 21.51
CA LEU A 92 -17.14 -13.15 20.59
C LEU A 92 -17.87 -13.96 19.51
N HIS A 93 -19.16 -14.22 19.71
CA HIS A 93 -19.97 -15.12 18.88
C HIS A 93 -20.95 -14.38 17.97
N GLN A 94 -21.10 -13.06 18.15
CA GLN A 94 -21.99 -12.21 17.37
C GLN A 94 -21.17 -11.26 16.50
N ASP A 95 -21.77 -10.82 15.40
CA ASP A 95 -21.13 -9.89 14.48
C ASP A 95 -21.01 -8.47 15.07
N ILE A 96 -19.97 -7.77 14.65
CA ILE A 96 -19.69 -6.39 15.05
C ILE A 96 -20.39 -5.43 14.08
N LEU A 97 -21.48 -4.80 14.52
CA LEU A 97 -22.26 -3.84 13.72
C LEU A 97 -22.09 -2.40 14.25
N CYS A 98 -20.85 -1.95 14.42
CA CYS A 98 -20.54 -0.60 14.92
C CYS A 98 -20.11 0.32 13.77
N THR A 99 -20.84 1.41 13.56
CA THR A 99 -20.48 2.50 12.62
C THR A 99 -20.29 3.83 13.32
N SER A 100 -19.91 3.82 14.61
CA SER A 100 -19.60 5.05 15.34
C SER A 100 -18.49 5.80 14.62
N ARG A 101 -18.72 7.09 14.37
CA ARG A 101 -17.72 8.01 13.80
C ARG A 101 -16.89 8.66 14.90
#